data_AF-A0A955P3R9-F1
#
_entry.id   AF-A0A955P3R9-F1
#
_cell.length_a   1.000
_cell.length_b   1.000
_cell.length_c   1.000
_cell.angle_alpha   90.00
_cell.angle_beta   90.00
_cell.angle_gamma   90.00
#
_symmetry.space_group_name_H-M   'P 1'
#
loop_
_entity.id
_entity.type
_entity.pdbx_description
1 polymer ?
#
loop_
_entity_poly.entity_id
_entity_poly.type
_entity_poly.pdbx_seq_one_letter_code
_entity_poly.pdbx_strand_id
1 'polypeptide(L)'
;LLTPAIADPIYDAGNKSQLFVDQFLVLDSENVAHTLHPARKHPNNPLVKADKPWEGWRLEIYGNVIYDEEEQLFKMWYLGEERDAFPDYALYYATSRDGVNWEKPLVGTVETEKYPEHNVVGEQILLASVMKDNDDPNPDHRYKMICWLQNDHGYHTMVSPDGLHWTKYEGNPVLPDFSELPYFDVDDIRKAYGIGDITDVYWDEFRNRYGVMLKTPAIPSDGYEGGPKARTYIRRLVSTSISNDFVNWLRPWRVILPEEDEGLLEFYGVGGPI
;
A
#
# COMPACT_ATOMS: atom_id res chain seq x y z
N LEU A 1 -17.17 -44.13 13.10
CA LEU A 1 -15.69 -43.98 13.00
C LEU A 1 -15.43 -42.49 12.93
N LEU A 2 -15.02 -41.90 14.06
CA LEU A 2 -14.67 -40.48 14.14
C LEU A 2 -13.34 -40.29 13.41
N THR A 3 -13.33 -39.42 12.41
CA THR A 3 -12.12 -38.90 11.78
C THR A 3 -11.24 -38.28 12.87
N PRO A 4 -9.93 -38.59 12.95
CA PRO A 4 -9.06 -37.90 13.88
C PRO A 4 -9.05 -36.42 13.48
N ALA A 5 -9.25 -35.54 14.45
CA ALA A 5 -8.96 -34.12 14.29
C ALA A 5 -7.50 -34.03 13.80
N ILE A 6 -7.28 -33.34 12.69
CA ILE A 6 -5.94 -32.93 12.29
C ILE A 6 -5.48 -32.06 13.46
N ALA A 7 -4.53 -32.55 14.25
CA ALA A 7 -3.92 -31.72 15.29
C ALA A 7 -3.33 -30.51 14.58
N ASP A 8 -3.72 -29.31 15.01
CA ASP A 8 -3.13 -28.08 14.49
C ASP A 8 -1.61 -28.21 14.61
N PRO A 9 -0.86 -27.85 13.54
CA PRO A 9 0.59 -27.96 13.57
C PRO A 9 1.11 -27.14 14.76
N ILE A 10 1.90 -27.78 15.62
CA ILE A 10 2.58 -27.12 16.73
C ILE A 10 3.43 -25.99 16.14
N TYR A 11 3.12 -24.74 16.49
CA TYR A 11 3.90 -23.58 16.08
C TYR A 11 5.25 -23.58 16.82
N ASP A 12 6.35 -23.73 16.09
CA ASP A 12 7.70 -23.63 16.65
C ASP A 12 8.11 -22.17 16.80
N ALA A 13 7.87 -21.61 17.99
CA ALA A 13 8.23 -20.23 18.31
C ALA A 13 9.76 -20.03 18.42
N GLY A 14 10.54 -21.11 18.56
CA GLY A 14 11.99 -21.06 18.75
C GLY A 14 12.43 -20.06 19.83
N ASN A 15 13.46 -19.26 19.52
CA ASN A 15 14.00 -18.19 20.35
C ASN A 15 13.75 -16.80 19.77
N LYS A 16 12.78 -16.67 18.86
CA LYS A 16 12.47 -15.40 18.19
C LYS A 16 11.43 -14.61 19.00
N SER A 17 11.52 -13.28 18.92
CA SER A 17 10.48 -12.41 19.45
C SER A 17 9.14 -12.70 18.77
N GLN A 18 8.08 -12.81 19.57
CA GLN A 18 6.73 -13.09 19.11
C GLN A 18 5.83 -11.90 19.40
N LEU A 19 4.99 -11.54 18.43
CA LEU A 19 3.97 -10.52 18.58
C LEU A 19 2.68 -11.17 19.10
N PHE A 20 2.17 -10.68 20.23
CA PHE A 20 0.89 -11.11 20.81
C PHE A 20 -0.24 -10.24 20.26
N VAL A 21 -0.34 -10.16 18.93
CA VAL A 21 -1.33 -9.34 18.21
C VAL A 21 -2.69 -10.02 18.07
N ASP A 22 -2.72 -11.34 18.17
CA ASP A 22 -3.93 -12.16 18.22
C ASP A 22 -3.80 -13.25 19.31
N GLN A 23 -4.73 -14.20 19.34
CA GLN A 23 -4.73 -15.31 20.30
C GLN A 23 -4.05 -16.59 19.77
N PHE A 24 -3.50 -16.59 18.55
CA PHE A 24 -2.94 -17.79 17.92
C PHE A 24 -1.82 -18.43 18.75
N LEU A 25 -0.99 -17.60 19.40
CA LEU A 25 0.12 -18.07 20.25
C LEU A 25 -0.25 -18.25 21.73
N VAL A 26 -1.50 -17.97 22.12
CA VAL A 26 -1.93 -17.97 23.52
C VAL A 26 -2.68 -19.27 23.82
N LEU A 27 -2.03 -20.15 24.58
CA LEU A 27 -2.66 -21.41 25.03
C LEU A 27 -3.70 -21.19 26.13
N ASP A 28 -3.39 -20.34 27.11
CA ASP A 28 -4.28 -20.00 28.23
C ASP A 28 -3.94 -18.61 28.79
N SER A 29 -4.92 -17.98 29.43
CA SER A 29 -4.78 -16.66 30.06
C SER A 29 -5.67 -16.55 31.29
N GLU A 30 -5.13 -16.13 32.43
CA GLU A 30 -5.90 -15.98 33.67
C GLU A 30 -5.82 -14.53 34.18
N ASN A 31 -6.97 -13.96 34.55
CA ASN A 31 -7.09 -12.60 35.11
C ASN A 31 -6.49 -11.48 34.25
N VAL A 32 -6.41 -11.69 32.93
CA VAL A 32 -5.95 -10.71 31.94
C VAL A 32 -6.93 -10.68 30.76
N ALA A 33 -6.93 -9.58 30.01
CA ALA A 33 -7.74 -9.43 28.81
C ALA A 33 -6.90 -8.85 27.67
N HIS A 34 -7.07 -9.40 26.47
CA HIS A 34 -6.49 -8.79 25.27
C HIS A 34 -7.28 -7.52 24.94
N THR A 35 -6.63 -6.37 24.96
CA THR A 35 -7.24 -5.08 24.63
C THR A 35 -6.43 -4.36 23.57
N LEU A 36 -7.08 -3.98 22.47
CA LEU A 36 -6.49 -3.08 21.49
C LEU A 36 -6.47 -1.65 22.05
N HIS A 37 -5.29 -1.08 22.24
CA HIS A 37 -5.16 0.30 22.67
C HIS A 37 -5.16 1.23 21.44
N PRO A 38 -6.06 2.23 21.37
CA PRO A 38 -6.08 3.14 20.24
C PRO A 38 -4.78 3.95 20.18
N ALA A 39 -4.23 4.09 18.97
CA ALA A 39 -3.09 4.95 18.73
C ALA A 39 -3.42 6.40 19.13
N ARG A 40 -2.47 7.09 19.77
CA ARG A 40 -2.60 8.51 20.10
C ARG A 40 -2.01 9.35 18.95
N LYS A 41 -2.79 10.30 18.45
CA LYS A 41 -2.30 11.27 17.46
C LYS A 41 -1.15 12.10 18.05
N HIS A 42 -0.13 12.35 17.23
CA HIS A 42 0.98 13.19 17.63
C HIS A 42 0.50 14.64 17.90
N PRO A 43 0.93 15.30 18.99
CA PRO A 43 0.46 16.64 19.35
C PRO A 43 0.80 17.71 18.30
N ASN A 44 1.85 17.50 17.49
CA ASN A 44 2.27 18.43 16.44
C ASN A 44 1.56 18.20 15.09
N ASN A 45 0.52 17.38 15.02
CA ASN A 45 -0.20 17.16 13.77
C ASN A 45 -0.78 18.47 13.18
N PRO A 46 -0.77 18.65 11.83
CA PRO A 46 -0.16 17.74 10.85
C PRO A 46 1.37 17.88 10.80
N LEU A 47 2.07 16.76 10.68
CA LEU A 47 3.54 16.68 10.67
C LEU A 47 4.16 17.16 9.35
N VAL A 48 3.39 17.11 8.27
CA VAL A 48 3.77 17.58 6.93
C VAL A 48 2.64 18.47 6.42
N LYS A 49 2.98 19.60 5.80
CA LYS A 49 2.04 20.60 5.29
C LYS A 49 2.44 21.03 3.89
N ALA A 50 1.50 21.48 3.07
CA ALA A 50 1.82 22.23 1.87
C ALA A 50 2.37 23.60 2.30
N ASP A 51 3.69 23.77 2.21
CA ASP A 51 4.40 24.95 2.69
C ASP A 51 5.50 25.43 1.73
N LYS A 52 5.62 24.79 0.57
CA LYS A 52 6.49 25.19 -0.54
C LYS A 52 5.67 25.71 -1.72
N PRO A 53 6.21 26.67 -2.49
CA PRO A 53 5.46 27.29 -3.59
C PRO A 53 5.10 26.31 -4.71
N TRP A 54 5.88 25.24 -4.88
CA TRP A 54 5.66 24.23 -5.92
C TRP A 54 4.66 23.13 -5.53
N GLU A 55 4.05 23.16 -4.33
CA GLU A 55 3.15 22.10 -3.84
C GLU A 55 1.66 22.35 -4.07
N GLY A 56 1.28 23.58 -4.40
CA GLY A 56 -0.11 23.99 -4.50
C GLY A 56 -0.77 24.12 -3.13
N TRP A 57 -2.07 23.82 -3.03
CA TRP A 57 -2.89 24.15 -1.87
C TRP A 57 -3.04 23.03 -0.82
N ARG A 58 -2.73 21.79 -1.17
CA ARG A 58 -2.76 20.63 -0.25
C ARG A 58 -1.76 19.57 -0.66
N LEU A 59 -1.51 18.66 0.27
CA LEU A 59 -0.78 17.42 0.03
C LEU A 59 -1.73 16.23 0.13
N GLU A 60 -1.46 15.18 -0.65
CA GLU A 60 -2.03 13.85 -0.43
C GLU A 60 -0.90 12.87 -0.09
N ILE A 61 -1.04 12.20 1.06
CA ILE A 61 -0.07 11.21 1.53
C ILE A 61 -0.72 9.84 1.31
N TYR A 62 -0.79 9.45 0.04
CA TYR A 62 -1.13 8.09 -0.37
C TYR A 62 0.16 7.34 -0.70
N GLY A 63 0.23 6.06 -0.33
CA GLY A 63 1.45 5.26 -0.41
C GLY A 63 2.01 4.97 0.97
N ASN A 64 3.35 4.90 1.09
CA ASN A 64 4.04 4.53 2.32
C ASN A 64 5.25 5.42 2.63
N VAL A 65 5.78 5.23 3.84
CA VAL A 65 7.08 5.76 4.28
C VAL A 65 8.00 4.57 4.46
N ILE A 66 9.21 4.64 3.91
CA ILE A 66 10.25 3.65 4.18
C ILE A 66 11.32 4.23 5.08
N TYR A 67 11.99 3.37 5.83
CA TYR A 67 13.26 3.69 6.46
C TYR A 67 14.40 3.10 5.62
N ASP A 68 15.29 3.95 5.13
CA ASP A 68 16.50 3.56 4.45
C ASP A 68 17.62 3.36 5.46
N GLU A 69 17.97 2.11 5.74
CA GLU A 69 19.04 1.74 6.67
C GLU A 69 20.43 2.20 6.20
N GLU A 70 20.70 2.29 4.90
CA GLU A 70 22.02 2.73 4.41
C GLU A 70 22.22 4.23 4.61
N GLU A 71 21.16 5.02 4.40
CA GLU A 71 21.19 6.47 4.55
C GLU A 71 20.76 6.96 5.94
N GLN A 72 20.18 6.07 6.76
CA GLN A 72 19.61 6.37 8.07
C GLN A 72 18.54 7.48 7.99
N LEU A 73 17.66 7.38 6.99
CA LEU A 73 16.60 8.35 6.71
C LEU A 73 15.25 7.66 6.47
N PHE A 74 14.21 8.24 7.04
CA PHE A 74 12.85 8.03 6.55
C PHE A 74 12.67 8.76 5.23
N LYS A 75 12.02 8.12 4.26
CA LYS A 75 11.76 8.65 2.92
C LYS A 75 10.27 8.50 2.60
N MET A 76 9.70 9.52 1.99
CA MET A 76 8.32 9.49 1.52
C MET A 76 8.20 10.08 0.13
N TRP A 77 7.30 9.47 -0.65
CA TRP A 77 6.83 9.99 -1.92
C TRP A 77 5.37 10.39 -1.75
N TYR A 78 5.07 11.67 -1.95
CA TYR A 78 3.76 12.25 -1.67
C TYR A 78 3.24 13.02 -2.87
N LEU A 79 1.96 13.37 -2.88
CA LEU A 79 1.36 14.13 -3.98
C LEU A 79 1.11 15.58 -3.55
N GLY A 80 1.31 16.50 -4.48
CA GLY A 80 0.94 17.90 -4.39
C GLY A 80 -0.05 18.29 -5.49
N GLU A 81 -0.58 19.50 -5.43
CA GLU A 81 -1.70 19.97 -6.26
C GLU A 81 -1.36 21.21 -7.10
N GLU A 82 -0.08 21.44 -7.39
CA GLU A 82 0.40 22.52 -8.26
C GLU A 82 0.24 22.16 -9.75
N ARG A 83 -1.01 22.07 -10.20
CA ARG A 83 -1.38 21.64 -11.56
C ARG A 83 -1.01 22.63 -12.67
N ASP A 84 -0.71 23.87 -12.29
CA ASP A 84 -0.26 24.89 -13.25
C ASP A 84 1.19 24.65 -13.70
N ALA A 85 2.00 23.98 -12.87
CA ALA A 85 3.44 23.79 -13.12
C ALA A 85 3.82 22.35 -13.43
N PHE A 86 3.02 21.39 -12.96
CA PHE A 86 3.27 19.96 -13.14
C PHE A 86 1.98 19.25 -13.59
N PRO A 87 2.09 18.13 -14.31
CA PRO A 87 0.93 17.30 -14.64
C PRO A 87 0.17 16.81 -13.39
N ASP A 88 -1.09 16.45 -13.57
CA ASP A 88 -1.90 15.84 -12.52
C ASP A 88 -1.18 14.64 -11.90
N TYR A 89 -1.28 14.52 -10.56
CA TYR A 89 -0.62 13.47 -9.77
C TYR A 89 0.91 13.47 -9.92
N ALA A 90 1.50 14.66 -9.83
CA ALA A 90 2.93 14.84 -9.63
C ALA A 90 3.39 14.21 -8.31
N LEU A 91 4.50 13.47 -8.36
CA LEU A 91 5.10 12.75 -7.24
C LEU A 91 6.24 13.57 -6.65
N TYR A 92 6.14 13.93 -5.39
CA TYR A 92 7.05 14.78 -4.64
C TYR A 92 7.85 13.93 -3.66
N TYR A 93 9.06 14.36 -3.30
CA TYR A 93 9.96 13.61 -2.43
C TYR A 93 10.33 14.36 -1.16
N ALA A 94 10.30 13.67 -0.01
CA ALA A 94 10.73 14.25 1.25
C ALA A 94 11.42 13.21 2.15
N THR A 95 12.29 13.71 3.03
CA THR A 95 13.12 12.90 3.93
C THR A 95 12.96 13.33 5.38
N SER A 96 13.26 12.46 6.32
CA SER A 96 13.27 12.77 7.74
C SER A 96 14.29 11.90 8.48
N ARG A 97 14.91 12.42 9.53
CA ARG A 97 15.80 11.65 10.42
C ARG A 97 15.06 10.93 11.54
N ASP A 98 13.86 11.39 11.87
CA ASP A 98 13.10 10.94 13.04
C ASP A 98 11.65 10.52 12.72
N GLY A 99 11.23 10.63 11.45
CA GLY A 99 9.89 10.32 10.98
C GLY A 99 8.84 11.36 11.36
N VAL A 100 9.24 12.45 12.02
CA VAL A 100 8.35 13.49 12.57
C VAL A 100 8.61 14.85 11.92
N ASN A 101 9.88 15.21 11.77
CA ASN A 101 10.32 16.46 11.15
C ASN A 101 10.81 16.18 9.74
N TRP A 102 10.12 16.74 8.74
CA TRP A 102 10.34 16.42 7.33
C TRP A 102 11.02 17.55 6.56
N GLU A 103 12.04 17.18 5.82
CA GLU A 103 12.78 18.01 4.87
C GLU A 103 12.30 17.72 3.44
N LYS A 104 12.22 18.77 2.62
CA LYS A 104 11.78 18.71 1.22
C LYS A 104 12.95 19.16 0.34
N PRO A 105 13.92 18.28 0.06
CA PRO A 105 15.15 18.65 -0.62
C PRO A 105 14.87 18.98 -2.09
N LEU A 106 15.59 19.96 -2.65
CA LEU A 106 15.42 20.43 -4.02
C LEU A 106 16.05 19.46 -5.04
N VAL A 107 15.48 18.25 -5.15
CA VAL A 107 15.99 17.13 -5.95
C VAL A 107 15.10 16.80 -7.15
N GLY A 108 14.29 17.76 -7.59
CA GLY A 108 13.33 17.58 -8.66
C GLY A 108 13.98 17.09 -9.96
N THR A 109 13.33 16.13 -10.61
CA THR A 109 13.75 15.54 -11.90
C THR A 109 12.76 15.86 -13.02
N VAL A 110 11.59 16.40 -12.70
CA VAL A 110 10.56 16.81 -13.67
C VAL A 110 10.78 18.24 -14.14
N GLU A 111 10.89 18.45 -15.45
CA GLU A 111 11.12 19.78 -16.01
C GLU A 111 9.90 20.70 -15.81
N THR A 112 10.16 21.96 -15.42
CA THR A 112 9.13 23.00 -15.31
C THR A 112 9.73 24.39 -15.51
N GLU A 113 8.98 25.30 -16.14
CA GLU A 113 9.41 26.70 -16.31
C GLU A 113 9.12 27.56 -15.07
N LYS A 114 8.10 27.20 -14.28
CA LYS A 114 7.60 28.03 -13.17
C LYS A 114 8.44 27.87 -11.90
N TYR A 115 8.93 26.66 -11.63
CA TYR A 115 9.67 26.32 -10.41
C TYR A 115 10.97 25.57 -10.74
N PRO A 116 12.05 26.25 -11.14
CA PRO A 116 13.32 25.59 -11.48
C PRO A 116 13.99 24.88 -10.29
N GLU A 117 13.57 25.20 -9.06
CA GLU A 117 13.97 24.53 -7.83
C GLU A 117 12.72 23.93 -7.17
N HIS A 118 12.65 22.60 -7.09
CA HIS A 118 11.52 21.85 -6.54
C HIS A 118 11.97 20.42 -6.15
N ASN A 119 11.04 19.59 -5.65
CA ASN A 119 11.29 18.21 -5.23
C ASN A 119 10.39 17.18 -5.94
N VAL A 120 9.92 17.50 -7.15
CA VAL A 120 9.03 16.63 -7.94
C VAL A 120 9.87 15.63 -8.73
N VAL A 121 9.66 14.34 -8.49
CA VAL A 121 10.46 13.21 -8.99
C VAL A 121 9.69 12.29 -9.94
N GLY A 122 8.43 12.61 -10.23
CA GLY A 122 7.61 11.85 -11.17
C GLY A 122 6.30 12.55 -11.47
N GLU A 123 5.57 12.03 -12.46
CA GLU A 123 4.33 12.61 -12.96
C GLU A 123 3.30 11.51 -13.23
N GLN A 124 2.01 11.83 -13.06
CA GLN A 124 0.92 10.89 -13.33
C GLN A 124 0.98 9.60 -12.50
N ILE A 125 1.58 9.66 -11.31
CA ILE A 125 1.75 8.51 -10.40
C ILE A 125 0.86 8.71 -9.19
N LEU A 126 -0.07 7.79 -8.96
CA LEU A 126 -0.91 7.72 -7.78
C LEU A 126 -0.52 6.53 -6.91
N LEU A 127 -0.82 6.62 -5.62
CA LEU A 127 -0.70 5.50 -4.68
C LEU A 127 0.71 4.87 -4.66
N ALA A 128 1.75 5.70 -4.74
CA ALA A 128 3.13 5.24 -4.81
C ALA A 128 3.54 4.47 -3.55
N SER A 129 3.49 3.14 -3.61
CA SER A 129 4.03 2.27 -2.58
C SER A 129 5.43 1.83 -3.00
N VAL A 130 6.43 2.27 -2.26
CA VAL A 130 7.85 2.11 -2.57
C VAL A 130 8.50 1.19 -1.56
N MET A 131 9.40 0.33 -2.02
CA MET A 131 10.34 -0.40 -1.18
C MET A 131 11.76 -0.24 -1.69
N LYS A 132 12.75 -0.45 -0.81
CA LYS A 132 14.15 -0.55 -1.17
C LYS A 132 14.55 -2.03 -1.12
N ASP A 133 15.05 -2.55 -2.24
CA ASP A 133 15.56 -3.91 -2.40
C ASP A 133 17.08 -3.85 -2.58
N ASN A 134 17.81 -4.06 -1.49
CA ASN A 134 19.27 -4.06 -1.50
C ASN A 134 19.88 -5.35 -2.05
N ASP A 135 19.07 -6.41 -2.18
CA ASP A 135 19.53 -7.73 -2.63
C ASP A 135 19.31 -7.92 -4.14
N ASP A 136 18.57 -7.04 -4.82
CA ASP A 136 18.49 -7.03 -6.27
C ASP A 136 19.90 -6.84 -6.88
N PRO A 137 20.38 -7.78 -7.73
CA PRO A 137 21.71 -7.72 -8.31
C PRO A 137 21.86 -6.57 -9.32
N ASN A 138 20.75 -6.01 -9.83
CA ASN A 138 20.79 -4.85 -10.70
C ASN A 138 20.75 -3.56 -9.86
N PRO A 139 21.83 -2.74 -9.85
CA PRO A 139 21.83 -1.47 -9.12
C PRO A 139 20.80 -0.45 -9.61
N ASP A 140 20.25 -0.62 -10.81
CA ASP A 140 19.17 0.24 -11.32
C ASP A 140 17.78 -0.11 -10.71
N HIS A 141 17.69 -1.22 -9.97
CA HIS A 141 16.45 -1.75 -9.39
C HIS A 141 16.37 -1.63 -7.86
N ARG A 142 17.23 -0.79 -7.26
CA ARG A 142 17.35 -0.66 -5.79
C ARG A 142 16.09 -0.16 -5.13
N TYR A 143 15.36 0.73 -5.79
CA TYR A 143 14.02 1.13 -5.39
C TYR A 143 13.03 0.54 -6.36
N LYS A 144 11.94 0.02 -5.80
CA LYS A 144 10.86 -0.60 -6.56
C LYS A 144 9.54 0.00 -6.09
N MET A 145 8.66 0.31 -7.03
CA MET A 145 7.38 0.93 -6.75
C MET A 145 6.25 0.12 -7.35
N ILE A 146 5.20 -0.11 -6.57
CA ILE A 146 3.86 -0.40 -7.08
C ILE A 146 3.04 0.87 -7.00
N CYS A 147 2.42 1.27 -8.11
CA CYS A 147 1.64 2.49 -8.19
C CYS A 147 0.48 2.35 -9.18
N TRP A 148 -0.37 3.36 -9.24
CA TRP A 148 -1.39 3.50 -10.27
C TRP A 148 -0.98 4.64 -11.21
N LEU A 149 -0.77 4.34 -12.49
CA LEU A 149 -0.50 5.39 -13.48
C LEU A 149 -1.81 6.02 -13.97
N GLN A 150 -1.88 7.34 -13.97
CA GLN A 150 -3.07 8.07 -14.39
C GLN A 150 -3.46 7.69 -15.83
N ASN A 151 -4.76 7.45 -16.05
CA ASN A 151 -5.34 7.03 -17.33
C ASN A 151 -4.96 5.60 -17.80
N ASP A 152 -4.31 4.81 -16.95
CA ASP A 152 -4.08 3.39 -17.19
C ASP A 152 -4.71 2.57 -16.05
N HIS A 153 -5.26 1.40 -16.37
CA HIS A 153 -6.09 0.62 -15.44
C HIS A 153 -5.29 -0.52 -14.81
N GLY A 154 -5.32 -0.60 -13.48
CA GLY A 154 -4.57 -1.58 -12.69
C GLY A 154 -3.32 -0.98 -12.05
N TYR A 155 -2.51 -1.82 -11.43
CA TYR A 155 -1.24 -1.41 -10.86
C TYR A 155 -0.06 -1.65 -11.78
N HIS A 156 0.89 -0.74 -11.68
CA HIS A 156 2.09 -0.60 -12.47
C HIS A 156 3.30 -0.78 -11.58
N THR A 157 4.37 -1.29 -12.18
CA THR A 157 5.67 -1.37 -11.54
C THR A 157 6.66 -0.39 -12.17
N MET A 158 7.48 0.21 -11.32
CA MET A 158 8.58 1.08 -11.70
C MET A 158 9.81 0.76 -10.85
N VAL A 159 10.99 1.00 -11.42
CA VAL A 159 12.27 0.82 -10.73
C VAL A 159 13.09 2.10 -10.75
N SER A 160 13.94 2.29 -9.75
CA SER A 160 14.84 3.42 -9.66
C SER A 160 16.14 3.05 -8.94
N PRO A 161 17.31 3.55 -9.39
CA PRO A 161 18.57 3.39 -8.65
C PRO A 161 18.61 4.18 -7.34
N ASP A 162 17.91 5.32 -7.27
CA ASP A 162 18.05 6.32 -6.20
C ASP A 162 16.72 6.75 -5.56
N GLY A 163 15.58 6.28 -6.08
CA GLY A 163 14.25 6.67 -5.65
C GLY A 163 13.80 8.03 -6.18
N LEU A 164 14.58 8.65 -7.09
CA LEU A 164 14.32 9.97 -7.67
C LEU A 164 14.14 9.89 -9.19
N HIS A 165 14.87 8.99 -9.85
CA HIS A 165 14.78 8.75 -11.29
C HIS A 165 14.05 7.44 -11.55
N TRP A 166 12.76 7.51 -11.88
CA TRP A 166 11.90 6.34 -12.03
C TRP A 166 11.78 5.89 -13.49
N THR A 167 12.02 4.59 -13.72
CA THR A 167 11.83 3.93 -15.01
C THR A 167 10.60 3.02 -14.96
N LYS A 168 9.64 3.23 -15.86
CA LYS A 168 8.45 2.39 -16.00
C LYS A 168 8.83 1.04 -16.60
N TYR A 169 8.24 -0.04 -16.09
CA TYR A 169 8.31 -1.32 -16.78
C TYR A 169 7.50 -1.28 -18.08
N GLU A 170 8.08 -1.71 -19.18
CA GLU A 170 7.45 -1.66 -20.51
C GLU A 170 6.21 -2.57 -20.62
N GLY A 171 6.16 -3.66 -19.85
CA GLY A 171 5.05 -4.62 -19.85
C GLY A 171 3.93 -4.30 -18.87
N ASN A 172 3.87 -3.08 -18.36
CA ASN A 172 2.79 -2.64 -17.48
C ASN A 172 1.40 -2.68 -18.19
N PRO A 173 0.29 -2.80 -17.42
CA PRO A 173 0.21 -2.99 -15.97
C PRO A 173 0.59 -4.42 -15.53
N VAL A 174 1.18 -4.55 -14.34
CA VAL A 174 1.61 -5.86 -13.77
C VAL A 174 0.52 -6.56 -12.96
N LEU A 175 -0.45 -5.79 -12.49
CA LEU A 175 -1.66 -6.26 -11.83
C LEU A 175 -2.84 -5.55 -12.50
N PRO A 176 -3.34 -6.07 -13.62
CA PRO A 176 -4.43 -5.43 -14.34
C PRO A 176 -5.68 -5.36 -13.47
N ASP A 177 -6.54 -4.40 -13.75
CA ASP A 177 -7.88 -4.40 -13.17
C ASP A 177 -8.59 -5.69 -13.62
N PHE A 178 -8.80 -6.64 -12.70
CA PHE A 178 -9.43 -7.93 -12.98
C PHE A 178 -10.94 -7.81 -13.22
N SER A 179 -11.43 -6.58 -13.40
CA SER A 179 -12.77 -6.29 -13.84
C SER A 179 -12.96 -6.86 -15.25
N GLU A 180 -13.74 -7.93 -15.40
CA GLU A 180 -14.17 -8.38 -16.74
C GLU A 180 -15.12 -7.38 -17.42
N LEU A 181 -15.50 -6.29 -16.75
CA LEU A 181 -16.36 -5.21 -17.24
C LEU A 181 -15.94 -3.85 -16.65
N PRO A 182 -15.99 -2.75 -17.41
CA PRO A 182 -15.61 -1.43 -16.93
C PRO A 182 -16.48 -0.98 -15.75
N TYR A 183 -15.86 -0.29 -14.79
CA TYR A 183 -16.39 0.14 -13.49
C TYR A 183 -17.76 0.88 -13.52
N PHE A 184 -18.21 1.33 -14.70
CA PHE A 184 -19.44 2.10 -14.89
C PHE A 184 -20.49 1.45 -15.79
N ASP A 185 -20.28 0.23 -16.31
CA ASP A 185 -21.19 -0.43 -17.26
C ASP A 185 -21.48 -1.89 -16.85
N VAL A 186 -22.18 -2.06 -15.73
CA VAL A 186 -22.59 -3.39 -15.24
C VAL A 186 -24.06 -3.44 -14.86
N ASP A 187 -24.86 -3.99 -15.78
CA ASP A 187 -26.20 -4.53 -15.49
C ASP A 187 -26.15 -5.76 -14.54
N ASP A 188 -24.96 -6.36 -14.34
CA ASP A 188 -24.71 -7.42 -13.35
C ASP A 188 -23.45 -7.13 -12.52
N ILE A 189 -23.65 -6.33 -11.48
CA ILE A 189 -22.60 -5.83 -10.60
C ILE A 189 -21.92 -6.90 -9.72
N ARG A 190 -22.40 -8.15 -9.76
CA ARG A 190 -21.76 -9.33 -9.14
C ARG A 190 -20.39 -9.69 -9.72
N LYS A 191 -19.96 -9.03 -10.81
CA LYS A 191 -18.68 -9.23 -11.48
C LYS A 191 -17.62 -8.15 -11.20
N ALA A 192 -17.85 -7.22 -10.27
CA ALA A 192 -16.89 -6.19 -9.91
C ALA A 192 -15.69 -6.76 -9.13
N TYR A 193 -14.79 -7.46 -9.81
CA TYR A 193 -13.48 -7.91 -9.31
C TYR A 193 -12.44 -6.83 -9.58
N GLY A 194 -12.62 -5.66 -8.95
CA GLY A 194 -11.70 -4.54 -9.15
C GLY A 194 -10.48 -4.59 -8.22
N ILE A 195 -9.40 -3.92 -8.63
CA ILE A 195 -8.33 -3.48 -7.71
C ILE A 195 -8.60 -2.01 -7.35
N GLY A 196 -8.43 -1.64 -6.07
CA GLY A 196 -8.85 -0.36 -5.53
C GLY A 196 -7.72 0.63 -5.19
N ASP A 197 -8.04 1.65 -4.40
CA ASP A 197 -7.20 2.82 -4.10
C ASP A 197 -6.31 2.66 -2.85
N ILE A 198 -5.88 1.44 -2.52
CA ILE A 198 -4.97 1.16 -1.40
C ILE A 198 -4.01 0.06 -1.81
N THR A 199 -2.72 0.34 -1.72
CA THR A 199 -1.62 -0.59 -2.02
C THR A 199 -0.48 -0.41 -1.02
N ASP A 200 0.09 -1.51 -0.55
CA ASP A 200 1.32 -1.52 0.22
C ASP A 200 2.18 -2.72 -0.16
N VAL A 201 3.35 -2.45 -0.73
CA VAL A 201 4.31 -3.45 -1.20
C VAL A 201 5.34 -3.74 -0.11
N TYR A 202 5.73 -5.01 0.01
CA TYR A 202 6.68 -5.46 1.01
C TYR A 202 7.48 -6.67 0.52
N TRP A 203 8.58 -6.94 1.23
CA TRP A 203 9.36 -8.17 1.10
C TRP A 203 8.95 -9.15 2.21
N ASP A 204 8.58 -10.38 1.83
CA ASP A 204 8.34 -11.48 2.77
C ASP A 204 9.66 -12.22 3.01
N GLU A 205 10.37 -11.85 4.07
CA GLU A 205 11.66 -12.47 4.45
C GLU A 205 11.52 -13.97 4.78
N PHE A 206 10.36 -14.42 5.26
CA PHE A 206 10.15 -15.82 5.62
C PHE A 206 9.99 -16.71 4.39
N ARG A 207 9.42 -16.16 3.33
CA ARG A 207 9.10 -16.89 2.10
C ARG A 207 9.94 -16.47 0.89
N ASN A 208 10.85 -15.51 1.09
CA ASN A 208 11.79 -14.99 0.09
C ASN A 208 11.11 -14.58 -1.21
N ARG A 209 10.11 -13.70 -1.10
CA ARG A 209 9.28 -13.23 -2.22
C ARG A 209 8.67 -11.87 -1.93
N TYR A 210 8.27 -11.17 -2.98
CA TYR A 210 7.53 -9.92 -2.84
C TYR A 210 6.06 -10.20 -2.55
N GLY A 211 5.47 -9.32 -1.75
CA GLY A 211 4.03 -9.29 -1.50
C GLY A 211 3.49 -7.88 -1.68
N VAL A 212 2.21 -7.80 -2.01
CA VAL A 212 1.47 -6.54 -2.03
C VAL A 212 0.13 -6.77 -1.36
N MET A 213 -0.20 -5.90 -0.41
CA MET A 213 -1.55 -5.78 0.13
C MET A 213 -2.31 -4.78 -0.72
N LEU A 214 -3.53 -5.14 -1.13
CA LEU A 214 -4.38 -4.27 -1.93
C LEU A 214 -5.85 -4.34 -1.52
N LYS A 215 -6.56 -3.23 -1.71
CA LYS A 215 -8.02 -3.23 -1.56
C LYS A 215 -8.67 -3.86 -2.78
N THR A 216 -9.54 -4.83 -2.57
CA THR A 216 -10.41 -5.40 -3.61
C THR A 216 -11.88 -5.21 -3.23
N PRO A 217 -12.66 -4.37 -3.94
CA PRO A 217 -14.12 -4.38 -3.79
C PRO A 217 -14.72 -5.75 -4.10
N ALA A 218 -15.76 -6.13 -3.38
CA ALA A 218 -16.53 -7.34 -3.64
C ALA A 218 -18.00 -7.15 -3.25
N ILE A 219 -18.90 -7.86 -3.91
CA ILE A 219 -20.25 -8.11 -3.36
C ILE A 219 -20.14 -9.36 -2.48
N PRO A 220 -20.28 -9.24 -1.16
CA PRO A 220 -20.27 -10.40 -0.27
C PRO A 220 -21.44 -11.34 -0.56
N SER A 221 -21.24 -12.64 -0.36
CA SER A 221 -22.32 -13.64 -0.45
C SER A 221 -23.30 -13.60 0.73
N ASP A 222 -22.99 -12.84 1.77
CA ASP A 222 -23.76 -12.73 3.03
C ASP A 222 -24.90 -11.69 2.98
N GLY A 223 -25.14 -11.05 1.82
CA GLY A 223 -26.22 -10.09 1.66
C GLY A 223 -25.91 -8.68 2.19
N TYR A 224 -24.62 -8.30 2.31
CA TYR A 224 -24.19 -6.95 2.70
C TYR A 224 -25.00 -5.82 2.03
N GLU A 225 -25.79 -5.12 2.84
CA GLU A 225 -26.68 -4.02 2.38
C GLU A 225 -25.95 -2.68 2.21
N GLY A 226 -24.68 -2.60 2.63
CA GLY A 226 -23.86 -1.39 2.58
C GLY A 226 -23.80 -0.62 3.91
N GLY A 227 -22.64 -0.01 4.19
CA GLY A 227 -22.46 0.89 5.33
C GLY A 227 -22.88 2.34 5.04
N PRO A 228 -23.03 3.20 6.08
CA PRO A 228 -23.43 4.61 5.95
C PRO A 228 -22.56 5.44 5.00
N LYS A 229 -21.29 5.03 4.81
CA LYS A 229 -20.32 5.66 3.90
C LYS A 229 -20.13 4.91 2.58
N ALA A 230 -20.56 3.65 2.49
CA ALA A 230 -20.37 2.84 1.29
C ALA A 230 -21.48 3.07 0.25
N ARG A 231 -22.71 3.42 0.67
CA ARG A 231 -23.90 3.71 -0.17
C ARG A 231 -24.27 2.64 -1.24
N THR A 232 -23.47 1.59 -1.41
CA THR A 232 -23.62 0.53 -2.41
C THR A 232 -23.39 -0.84 -1.76
N TYR A 233 -23.95 -1.88 -2.37
CA TYR A 233 -23.84 -3.31 -2.03
C TYR A 233 -22.42 -3.88 -2.25
N ILE A 234 -21.39 -3.03 -2.28
CA ILE A 234 -19.98 -3.39 -2.48
C ILE A 234 -19.26 -3.20 -1.14
N ARG A 235 -18.71 -4.29 -0.60
CA ARG A 235 -17.87 -4.27 0.60
C ARG A 235 -16.41 -4.08 0.21
N ARG A 236 -15.71 -3.25 0.98
CA ARG A 236 -14.25 -3.09 0.88
C ARG A 236 -13.56 -4.22 1.66
N LEU A 237 -12.73 -4.98 0.96
CA LEU A 237 -11.99 -6.11 1.51
C LEU A 237 -10.50 -5.95 1.22
N VAL A 238 -9.68 -6.63 2.02
CA VAL A 238 -8.23 -6.68 1.84
C VAL A 238 -7.86 -7.99 1.18
N SER A 239 -7.11 -7.87 0.09
CA SER A 239 -6.49 -8.98 -0.61
C SER A 239 -4.98 -8.83 -0.63
N THR A 240 -4.30 -9.92 -0.93
CA THR A 240 -2.88 -9.94 -1.19
C THR A 240 -2.59 -10.51 -2.57
N SER A 241 -1.46 -10.14 -3.15
CA SER A 241 -0.81 -10.85 -4.24
C SER A 241 0.68 -11.01 -3.94
N ILE A 242 1.32 -11.97 -4.57
CA ILE A 242 2.75 -12.25 -4.42
C ILE A 242 3.43 -12.36 -5.78
N SER A 243 4.73 -12.04 -5.80
CA SER A 243 5.60 -12.15 -6.96
C SER A 243 7.00 -12.59 -6.53
N ASN A 244 7.72 -13.30 -7.40
CA ASN A 244 9.12 -13.66 -7.16
C ASN A 244 10.11 -12.68 -7.85
N ASP A 245 9.62 -11.83 -8.75
CA ASP A 245 10.45 -10.98 -9.61
C ASP A 245 9.95 -9.53 -9.71
N PHE A 246 8.94 -9.18 -8.91
CA PHE A 246 8.30 -7.87 -8.85
C PHE A 246 7.51 -7.46 -10.11
N VAL A 247 7.39 -8.37 -11.08
CA VAL A 247 6.73 -8.15 -12.37
C VAL A 247 5.57 -9.12 -12.56
N ASN A 248 5.79 -10.40 -12.31
CA ASN A 248 4.78 -11.44 -12.47
C ASN A 248 4.06 -11.66 -11.15
N TRP A 249 2.90 -11.04 -11.01
CA TRP A 249 2.07 -11.13 -9.80
C TRP A 249 0.95 -12.15 -9.98
N LEU A 250 0.67 -12.91 -8.92
CA LEU A 250 -0.48 -13.81 -8.91
C LEU A 250 -1.80 -13.03 -8.90
N ARG A 251 -2.88 -13.67 -9.33
CA ARG A 251 -4.23 -13.11 -9.12
C ARG A 251 -4.45 -12.88 -7.62
N PRO A 252 -4.87 -11.67 -7.18
CA PRO A 252 -5.09 -11.39 -5.78
C PRO A 252 -6.13 -12.32 -5.13
N TRP A 253 -5.90 -12.68 -3.87
CA TRP A 253 -6.86 -13.41 -3.04
C TRP A 253 -7.07 -12.71 -1.71
N ARG A 254 -8.28 -12.88 -1.15
CA ARG A 254 -8.69 -12.20 0.08
C ARG A 254 -8.01 -12.81 1.30
N VAL A 255 -7.60 -11.96 2.24
CA VAL A 255 -6.87 -12.37 3.45
C VAL A 255 -7.54 -11.92 4.74
N ILE A 256 -8.30 -10.82 4.72
CA ILE A 256 -9.08 -10.35 5.86
C ILE A 256 -10.54 -10.23 5.43
N LEU A 257 -11.40 -10.99 6.10
CA LEU A 257 -12.83 -11.04 5.89
C LEU A 257 -13.53 -10.75 7.22
N PRO A 258 -14.64 -9.99 7.23
CA PRO A 258 -15.44 -9.83 8.43
C PRO A 258 -16.08 -11.17 8.83
N GLU A 259 -16.24 -11.39 10.14
CA GLU A 259 -17.00 -12.52 10.66
C GLU A 259 -18.51 -12.32 10.39
N GLU A 260 -19.27 -13.43 10.28
CA GLU A 260 -20.69 -13.41 9.88
C GLU A 260 -21.57 -12.53 10.78
N ASP A 261 -21.20 -12.39 12.05
CA ASP A 261 -22.00 -11.70 13.07
C ASP A 261 -21.80 -10.17 13.09
N GLU A 262 -20.79 -9.64 12.37
CA GLU A 262 -20.41 -8.23 12.46
C GLU A 262 -21.06 -7.33 11.40
N GLY A 263 -21.61 -7.91 10.33
CA GLY A 263 -22.53 -7.36 9.32
C GLY A 263 -22.08 -6.11 8.52
N LEU A 264 -21.58 -5.08 9.20
CA LEU A 264 -21.23 -3.75 8.71
C LEU A 264 -19.72 -3.48 8.66
N LEU A 265 -18.88 -4.39 9.17
CA LEU A 265 -17.44 -4.18 9.22
C LEU A 265 -16.84 -4.12 7.80
N GLU A 266 -16.01 -3.10 7.58
CA GLU A 266 -15.22 -2.91 6.35
C GLU A 266 -13.75 -2.75 6.72
N PHE A 267 -12.87 -3.29 5.88
CA PHE A 267 -11.43 -3.09 5.98
C PHE A 267 -10.97 -2.22 4.82
N TYR A 268 -10.32 -1.10 5.14
CA TYR A 268 -9.88 -0.14 4.13
C TYR A 268 -8.49 -0.48 3.59
N GLY A 269 -7.57 -0.92 4.46
CA GLY A 269 -6.20 -1.26 4.10
C GLY A 269 -5.49 -2.00 5.22
N VAL A 270 -4.46 -2.75 4.86
CA VAL A 270 -3.48 -3.35 5.75
C VAL A 270 -2.13 -3.33 5.04
N GLY A 271 -1.02 -3.38 5.80
CA GLY A 271 0.33 -3.40 5.24
C GLY A 271 1.18 -4.48 5.91
N GLY A 272 2.19 -4.96 5.18
CA GLY A 272 3.14 -5.97 5.64
C GLY A 272 2.72 -7.44 5.45
N PRO A 273 3.65 -8.38 5.72
CA PRO A 273 3.42 -9.82 5.56
C PRO A 273 2.38 -10.35 6.55
N ILE A 274 1.54 -11.26 6.06
CA ILE A 274 0.56 -12.06 6.81
C ILE A 274 0.97 -13.54 6.75
#